data_AF-A0A7Y2WW22-F1
#
_entry.id   AF-A0A7Y2WW22-F1
#
_cell.length_a   1.000
_cell.length_b   1.000
_cell.length_c   1.000
_cell.angle_alpha   90.00
_cell.angle_beta   90.00
_cell.angle_gamma   90.00
#
_symmetry.space_group_name_H-M   'P 1'
#
loop_
_entity.id
_entity.type
_entity.pdbx_description
1 polymer ?
#
loop_
_entity_poly.entity_id
_entity_poly.type
_entity_poly.pdbx_seq_one_letter_code
_entity_poly.pdbx_strand_id
1 'polypeptide(L)'
;MSLFLTRALATLMIAVLLAAQARRVPARSFRRAAFICSAVAFALFALGNWFSEISLGSQIIQAISIAGVAMIGASLLLMVRAYTSGEMREKLRRAQQMVAEERARTKER
;
A
#
# COMPACT_ATOMS: atom_id res chain seq x y z
N MET A 1 0.66 -5.73 27.12
CA MET A 1 0.02 -5.00 26.00
C MET A 1 -1.06 -5.90 25.41
N SER A 2 -2.29 -5.43 25.20
CA SER A 2 -3.36 -6.28 24.66
C SER A 2 -3.04 -6.68 23.21
N LEU A 3 -3.46 -7.90 22.82
CA LEU A 3 -3.25 -8.40 21.45
C LEU A 3 -3.91 -7.48 20.41
N PHE A 4 -5.05 -6.89 20.76
CA PHE A 4 -5.79 -5.92 19.94
C PHE A 4 -4.99 -4.65 19.70
N LEU A 5 -4.39 -4.08 20.75
CA LEU A 5 -3.56 -2.88 20.64
C LEU A 5 -2.34 -3.11 19.75
N THR A 6 -1.72 -4.29 19.87
CA THR A 6 -0.55 -4.65 19.04
C THR A 6 -0.92 -4.78 17.56
N ARG A 7 -2.07 -5.39 17.27
CA ARG A 7 -2.62 -5.48 15.90
C ARG A 7 -2.96 -4.10 15.34
N ALA A 8 -3.64 -3.27 16.13
CA ALA A 8 -4.00 -1.90 15.75
C ALA A 8 -2.76 -1.09 15.37
N LEU A 9 -1.72 -1.11 16.22
CA LEU A 9 -0.45 -0.43 15.97
C LEU A 9 0.26 -0.96 14.71
N ALA A 10 0.31 -2.27 14.53
CA ALA A 10 0.90 -2.88 13.34
C ALA A 10 0.16 -2.45 12.06
N THR A 11 -1.17 -2.52 12.05
CA THR A 11 -1.99 -2.09 10.91
C THR A 11 -1.86 -0.59 10.63
N LEU A 12 -1.74 0.23 11.68
CA LEU A 12 -1.52 1.67 11.55
C LEU A 12 -0.15 1.98 10.95
N MET A 13 0.91 1.29 11.40
CA MET A 13 2.25 1.42 10.80
C MET A 13 2.21 1.09 9.31
N ILE A 14 1.55 -0.01 8.92
CA ILE A 14 1.42 -0.38 7.51
C ILE A 14 0.66 0.70 6.73
N ALA A 15 -0.44 1.24 7.28
CA ALA A 15 -1.19 2.33 6.66
C ALA A 15 -0.32 3.57 6.42
N VAL A 16 0.48 3.96 7.41
CA VAL A 16 1.39 5.12 7.32
C VAL A 16 2.47 4.89 6.26
N LEU A 17 3.07 3.70 6.22
CA LEU A 17 4.08 3.35 5.21
C LEU A 17 3.48 3.41 3.80
N LEU A 18 2.28 2.88 3.61
CA LEU A 18 1.58 2.93 2.32
C LEU A 18 1.23 4.37 1.91
N ALA A 19 0.77 5.18 2.85
CA ALA A 19 0.50 6.61 2.62
C ALA A 19 1.79 7.36 2.24
N ALA A 20 2.91 7.05 2.88
CA ALA A 20 4.22 7.61 2.54
C ALA A 20 4.66 7.18 1.12
N GLN A 21 4.45 5.91 0.74
CA GLN A 21 4.72 5.42 -0.60
C GLN A 21 3.84 6.10 -1.64
N ALA A 22 2.55 6.32 -1.35
CA ALA A 22 1.64 7.05 -2.23
C ALA A 22 2.12 8.48 -2.53
N ARG A 23 2.75 9.16 -1.58
CA ARG A 23 3.32 10.51 -1.77
C ARG A 23 4.55 10.51 -2.67
N ARG A 24 5.29 9.40 -2.74
CA ARG A 24 6.49 9.23 -3.60
C ARG A 24 6.16 8.83 -5.03
N VAL A 25 4.90 8.57 -5.34
CA VAL A 25 4.43 8.13 -6.66
C VAL A 25 3.76 9.30 -7.40
N PRO A 26 3.94 9.44 -8.74
CA PRO A 26 3.33 10.51 -9.51
C PRO A 26 1.80 10.59 -9.35
N ALA A 27 1.25 11.81 -9.40
CA ALA A 27 -0.15 12.09 -9.07
C ALA A 27 -1.21 11.44 -9.98
N ARG A 28 -0.83 11.00 -11.18
CA ARG A 28 -1.71 10.33 -12.15
C ARG A 28 -1.40 8.85 -12.36
N SER A 29 -0.64 8.23 -11.45
CA SER A 29 -0.29 6.81 -11.55
C SER A 29 -1.33 5.93 -10.85
N PHE A 30 -1.70 4.83 -11.51
CA PHE A 30 -2.56 3.82 -10.92
C PHE A 30 -1.96 3.19 -9.66
N ARG A 31 -0.62 3.17 -9.53
CA ARG A 31 0.04 2.76 -8.28
C ARG A 31 -0.25 3.69 -7.12
N ARG A 32 -0.33 5.01 -7.36
CA ARG A 32 -0.63 5.96 -6.29
C ARG A 32 -2.02 5.67 -5.74
N ALA A 33 -2.99 5.46 -6.63
CA ALA A 33 -4.35 5.08 -6.25
C ALA A 33 -4.36 3.74 -5.49
N ALA A 34 -3.63 2.72 -5.95
CA ALA A 34 -3.50 1.44 -5.24
C ALA A 34 -2.93 1.62 -3.82
N PHE A 35 -1.84 2.38 -3.66
CA PHE A 35 -1.26 2.65 -2.35
C PHE A 35 -2.21 3.43 -1.43
N ILE A 36 -2.99 4.37 -1.96
CA ILE A 36 -4.02 5.09 -1.18
C ILE A 36 -5.13 4.14 -0.74
N CYS A 37 -5.68 3.33 -1.64
CA CYS A 37 -6.71 2.34 -1.31
C CYS A 37 -6.21 1.36 -0.25
N SER A 38 -4.98 0.87 -0.39
CA SER A 38 -4.35 0.03 0.63
C SER A 38 -4.20 0.76 1.96
N ALA A 39 -3.70 2.00 1.97
CA ALA A 39 -3.55 2.78 3.20
C ALA A 39 -4.88 2.98 3.93
N VAL A 40 -5.95 3.29 3.19
CA VAL A 40 -7.30 3.43 3.75
C VAL A 40 -7.81 2.09 4.30
N ALA A 41 -7.60 0.98 3.59
CA ALA A 41 -7.98 -0.35 4.08
C ALA A 41 -7.32 -0.68 5.42
N PHE A 42 -6.01 -0.46 5.53
CA PHE A 42 -5.28 -0.72 6.77
C PHE A 42 -5.65 0.25 7.90
N ALA A 43 -6.00 1.50 7.59
CA ALA A 43 -6.57 2.42 8.57
C ALA A 43 -7.93 1.95 9.10
N LEU A 44 -8.80 1.43 8.22
CA LEU A 44 -10.07 0.82 8.61
C LEU A 44 -9.86 -0.41 9.50
N PHE A 45 -8.91 -1.28 9.18
CA PHE A 45 -8.57 -2.40 10.05
C PHE A 45 -8.01 -1.96 11.40
N ALA A 46 -7.19 -0.91 11.45
CA ALA A 46 -6.72 -0.34 12.71
C ALA A 46 -7.88 0.15 13.58
N LEU A 47 -8.84 0.88 12.98
CA LEU A 47 -10.07 1.30 13.65
C LEU A 47 -10.92 0.11 14.11
N GLY A 48 -11.06 -0.93 13.28
CA GLY A 48 -11.79 -2.14 13.66
C GLY A 48 -11.17 -2.87 14.86
N ASN A 49 -9.83 -2.92 14.93
CA ASN A 49 -9.13 -3.50 16.10
C ASN A 49 -9.33 -2.64 17.35
N TRP A 50 -9.30 -1.31 17.23
CA TRP A 50 -9.58 -0.39 18.34
C TRP A 50 -11.03 -0.53 18.83
N PHE A 51 -11.98 -0.60 17.90
CA PHE A 51 -13.40 -0.74 18.22
C PHE A 51 -13.76 -2.09 18.84
N SER A 52 -13.00 -3.13 18.52
CA SER A 52 -13.12 -4.43 19.18
C SER A 52 -12.78 -4.37 20.67
N GLU A 53 -11.91 -3.45 21.08
CA GLU A 53 -11.51 -3.28 22.50
C GLU A 53 -12.60 -2.56 23.31
N ILE A 54 -13.34 -1.63 22.70
CA ILE A 54 -14.45 -0.91 23.35
C ILE A 54 -15.82 -1.60 23.19
N SER A 55 -15.84 -2.87 22.77
CA SER A 55 -17.07 -3.69 22.62
C SER A 55 -18.16 -3.04 21.76
N LEU A 56 -17.77 -2.31 20.72
CA LEU A 56 -18.71 -1.81 19.72
C LEU A 56 -19.43 -2.98 19.04
N GLY A 57 -20.70 -2.79 18.67
CA GLY A 57 -21.56 -3.83 18.13
C GLY A 57 -20.90 -4.60 16.98
N SER A 58 -21.03 -5.93 17.00
CA SER A 58 -20.41 -6.86 16.04
C SER A 58 -20.70 -6.51 14.57
N GLN A 59 -21.88 -5.92 14.31
CA GLN A 59 -22.28 -5.45 12.98
C GLN A 59 -21.38 -4.34 12.42
N ILE A 60 -20.94 -3.40 13.27
CA ILE A 60 -20.06 -2.30 12.88
C ILE A 60 -18.67 -2.84 12.51
N ILE A 61 -18.14 -3.76 13.33
CA ILE A 61 -16.85 -4.40 13.09
C ILE A 61 -16.88 -5.21 11.78
N GLN A 62 -17.98 -5.93 11.52
CA GLN A 62 -18.17 -6.64 10.26
C GLN A 62 -18.23 -5.68 9.06
N ALA A 63 -19.00 -4.59 9.14
CA ALA A 63 -19.09 -3.61 8.08
C ALA A 63 -17.73 -2.97 7.75
N ILE A 64 -16.95 -2.58 8.77
CA ILE A 64 -15.59 -2.06 8.63
C ILE A 64 -14.67 -3.09 7.97
N SER A 65 -14.79 -4.36 8.38
CA SER A 65 -13.96 -5.44 7.84
C SER A 65 -14.26 -5.68 6.35
N ILE A 66 -15.54 -5.72 5.97
CA ILE A 66 -15.98 -5.85 4.58
C ILE A 66 -15.47 -4.69 3.73
N ALA A 67 -15.61 -3.46 4.23
CA ALA A 67 -15.11 -2.26 3.56
C ALA A 67 -13.58 -2.31 3.37
N GLY A 68 -12.84 -2.74 4.39
CA GLY A 68 -11.39 -2.93 4.31
C GLY A 68 -10.98 -3.97 3.25
N VAL A 69 -11.67 -5.11 3.20
CA VAL A 69 -11.43 -6.14 2.19
C VAL A 69 -11.74 -5.65 0.78
N ALA A 70 -12.86 -4.93 0.60
CA ALA A 70 -13.22 -4.34 -0.69
C ALA A 70 -12.16 -3.33 -1.17
N MET A 71 -11.61 -2.51 -0.25
CA MET A 71 -10.53 -1.58 -0.56
C MET A 71 -9.23 -2.28 -0.95
N ILE A 72 -8.90 -3.41 -0.32
CA ILE A 72 -7.77 -4.25 -0.75
C ILE A 72 -8.02 -4.79 -2.16
N GLY A 73 -9.23 -5.29 -2.45
CA GLY A 73 -9.61 -5.74 -3.78
C GLY A 73 -9.44 -4.66 -4.84
N ALA A 74 -9.95 -3.45 -4.58
CA ALA A 74 -9.78 -2.29 -5.45
C ALA A 74 -8.30 -1.93 -5.65
N SER A 75 -7.51 -1.96 -4.58
CA SER A 75 -6.06 -1.73 -4.66
C SER A 75 -5.35 -2.73 -5.56
N LEU A 76 -5.68 -4.02 -5.46
CA LEU A 76 -5.09 -5.06 -6.29
C LEU A 76 -5.43 -4.84 -7.77
N LEU A 77 -6.69 -4.51 -8.10
CA LEU A 77 -7.10 -4.21 -9.46
C LEU A 77 -6.35 -2.98 -10.02
N LEU A 78 -6.19 -1.94 -9.22
CA LEU A 78 -5.43 -0.75 -9.59
C LEU A 78 -3.95 -1.09 -9.81
N MET A 79 -3.38 -1.95 -8.97
CA MET A 79 -1.99 -2.38 -9.10
C MET A 79 -1.80 -3.19 -10.39
N VAL A 80 -2.68 -4.14 -10.68
CA VAL A 80 -2.68 -4.89 -11.95
C VAL A 80 -2.76 -3.93 -13.13
N ARG A 81 -3.68 -2.96 -13.08
CA ARG A 81 -3.81 -1.93 -14.13
C ARG A 81 -2.54 -1.10 -14.29
N ALA A 82 -1.83 -0.79 -13.20
CA ALA A 82 -0.55 -0.10 -13.23
C ALA A 82 0.58 -0.94 -13.84
N TYR A 83 0.50 -2.27 -13.74
CA TYR A 83 1.42 -3.17 -14.43
C TYR A 83 1.10 -3.23 -15.93
N THR A 84 -0.16 -3.39 -16.29
CA THR A 84 -0.57 -3.50 -17.70
C THR A 84 -0.44 -2.18 -18.47
N SER A 85 -0.54 -1.03 -17.80
CA SER A 85 -0.33 0.29 -18.41
C SER A 85 1.15 0.61 -18.71
N GLY A 86 2.08 -0.25 -18.32
CA GLY A 86 3.50 -0.07 -18.59
C GLY A 86 4.22 0.91 -17.66
N GLU A 87 3.57 1.45 -16.62
CA GLU A 87 4.21 2.35 -15.62
C GLU A 87 5.44 1.71 -14.96
N MET A 88 5.52 0.37 -14.93
CA MET A 88 6.69 -0.37 -14.41
C MET A 88 7.83 -0.43 -15.41
N ARG A 89 7.52 -0.56 -16.71
CA ARG A 89 8.52 -0.75 -17.78
C ARG A 89 9.46 0.44 -17.86
N GLU A 90 8.95 1.65 -17.67
CA GLU A 90 9.78 2.85 -17.74
C GLU A 90 10.77 2.94 -16.56
N LYS A 91 10.35 2.56 -15.35
CA LYS A 91 11.27 2.48 -14.21
C LYS A 91 12.30 1.36 -14.37
N LEU A 92 11.88 0.20 -14.90
CA LEU A 92 12.79 -0.91 -15.17
C LEU A 92 13.85 -0.52 -16.21
N ARG A 93 13.43 0.18 -17.27
CA ARG A 93 14.33 0.69 -18.31
C ARG A 93 15.37 1.65 -17.75
N ARG A 94 14.94 2.61 -16.91
CA ARG A 94 15.88 3.55 -16.25
C ARG A 94 16.84 2.84 -15.30
N ALA A 95 16.39 1.83 -14.56
CA ALA A 95 17.25 1.04 -13.70
C ALA A 95 18.28 0.23 -14.50
N GLN A 96 17.88 -0.38 -15.62
CA GLN A 96 18.80 -1.08 -16.52
C GLN A 96 19.83 -0.14 -17.14
N GLN A 97 19.44 1.07 -17.50
CA GLN A 97 20.36 2.10 -18.02
C GLN A 97 21.41 2.50 -16.98
N MET A 98 21.03 2.74 -15.72
CA MET A 98 22.00 3.01 -14.65
C MET A 98 22.99 1.87 -14.44
N VAL A 99 22.54 0.61 -14.47
CA VAL A 99 23.42 -0.56 -14.33
C VAL A 99 24.36 -0.70 -15.52
N ALA A 100 23.90 -0.39 -16.73
CA ALA A 100 24.75 -0.40 -17.93
C ALA A 100 25.83 0.69 -17.87
N GLU A 101 25.48 1.89 -17.38
CA GLU A 101 26.42 3.00 -17.18
C GLU A 101 27.46 2.68 -16.11
N GLU A 102 27.08 2.07 -14.98
CA GLU A 102 28.05 1.65 -13.96
C GLU A 102 29.01 0.59 -14.50
N ARG A 103 28.51 -0.40 -15.24
CA ARG A 103 29.35 -1.43 -15.88
C ARG A 103 30.33 -0.85 -16.90
N ALA A 104 29.96 0.21 -17.61
CA ALA A 104 30.85 0.90 -18.53
C ALA A 104 31.98 1.62 -17.77
N ARG A 105 31.65 2.33 -16.68
CA ARG A 105 32.64 3.02 -15.83
C ARG A 105 33.61 2.07 -15.14
N THR A 106 33.17 0.86 -14.77
CA THR A 106 34.07 -0.15 -14.18
C THR A 106 35.03 -0.77 -15.19
N LYS A 107 34.71 -0.75 -16.50
CA LYS A 107 35.59 -1.27 -17.56
C LYS A 107 36.65 -0.28 -18.04
N GLU A 108 36.48 1.01 -17.77
CA GLU A 108 37.44 2.08 -18.12
C GLU A 108 38.47 2.37 -17.01
N ARG A 109 38.35 1.71 -15.84
CA ARG A 109 39.35 1.68 -14.78
C ARG A 109 40.17 0.40 -14.85
#